data_AF-A0A544STL7-F1
#
_entry.id   AF-A0A544STL7-F1
#
_cell.length_a   1.000
_cell.length_b   1.000
_cell.length_c   1.000
_cell.angle_alpha   90.00
_cell.angle_beta   90.00
_cell.angle_gamma   90.00
#
_symmetry.space_group_name_H-M   'P 1'
#
loop_
_entity.id
_entity.type
_entity.pdbx_description
1 polymer ?
#
loop_
_entity_poly.entity_id
_entity_poly.type
_entity_poly.pdbx_seq_one_letter_code
_entity_poly.pdbx_strand_id
1 'polypeptide(L)'
;MIKTAGDVAKEKSTSLSVMSFFPHPKTILSKGNTELYYLMPISKKASILESLGVDSLYVVKFDKDFLSLFPEQFISSYCMNVIHAVAGFDFTYGHRSVIDIPKVRMSLYRKMN
;
A
#
# COMPACT_ATOMS: atom_id res chain seq x y z
N MET A 1 -6.67 -4.48 9.09
CA MET A 1 -6.38 -4.16 7.67
C MET A 1 -6.46 -5.39 6.78
N ILE A 2 -5.50 -6.34 6.80
CA ILE A 2 -5.52 -7.51 5.88
C ILE A 2 -6.81 -8.31 6.01
N LYS A 3 -7.22 -8.67 7.24
CA LYS A 3 -8.50 -9.36 7.48
C LYS A 3 -9.69 -8.58 6.91
N THR A 4 -9.76 -7.27 7.18
CA THR A 4 -10.81 -6.38 6.67
C THR A 4 -10.86 -6.37 5.14
N ALA A 5 -9.72 -6.23 4.48
CA ALA A 5 -9.63 -6.28 3.02
C ALA A 5 -10.05 -7.65 2.48
N GLY A 6 -9.67 -8.74 3.16
CA GLY A 6 -10.07 -10.10 2.81
C GLY A 6 -11.57 -10.36 2.97
N ASP A 7 -12.20 -9.82 4.01
CA ASP A 7 -13.66 -9.92 4.20
C ASP A 7 -14.40 -9.20 3.05
N VAL A 8 -13.92 -8.01 2.64
CA VAL A 8 -14.47 -7.27 1.48
C VAL A 8 -14.21 -8.00 0.16
N ALA A 9 -13.02 -8.57 -0.02
CA ALA A 9 -12.68 -9.31 -1.24
C ALA A 9 -13.62 -10.52 -1.44
N LYS A 10 -13.92 -11.25 -0.36
CA LYS A 10 -14.89 -12.35 -0.36
C LYS A 10 -16.31 -11.87 -0.67
N GLU A 11 -16.79 -10.82 0.00
CA GLU A 11 -18.11 -10.23 -0.26
C GLU A 11 -18.28 -9.85 -1.73
N LYS A 12 -17.23 -9.29 -2.34
CA LYS A 12 -17.23 -8.80 -3.72
C LYS A 12 -16.78 -9.83 -4.75
N SER A 13 -16.48 -11.06 -4.33
CA SER A 13 -15.96 -12.13 -5.20
C SER A 13 -14.78 -11.66 -6.06
N THR A 14 -13.79 -11.01 -5.44
CA THR A 14 -12.59 -10.47 -6.10
C THR A 14 -11.31 -10.95 -5.40
N SER A 15 -10.15 -10.73 -6.04
CA SER A 15 -8.84 -11.05 -5.47
C SER A 15 -8.43 -10.08 -4.35
N LEU A 16 -7.79 -10.61 -3.30
CA LEU A 16 -7.12 -9.83 -2.25
C LEU A 16 -5.67 -9.58 -2.64
N SER A 17 -5.31 -8.31 -2.89
CA SER A 17 -3.94 -7.90 -3.18
C SER A 17 -3.38 -6.95 -2.12
N VAL A 18 -2.07 -7.01 -1.91
CA VAL A 18 -1.32 -6.06 -1.06
C VAL A 18 -0.32 -5.30 -1.90
N MET A 19 -0.31 -3.97 -1.77
CA MET A 19 0.74 -3.11 -2.30
C MET A 19 1.74 -2.78 -1.17
N SER A 20 3.02 -2.88 -1.48
CA SER A 20 4.11 -2.51 -0.58
C SER A 20 5.22 -1.79 -1.36
N PHE A 21 6.20 -1.24 -0.65
CA PHE A 21 7.21 -0.36 -1.23
C PHE A 21 8.61 -0.87 -0.93
N PHE A 22 9.49 -0.83 -1.93
CA PHE A 22 10.91 -1.08 -1.76
C PHE A 22 11.75 -0.15 -2.65
N PRO A 23 12.85 0.45 -2.17
CA PRO A 23 13.30 0.47 -0.77
C PRO A 23 12.29 1.18 0.14
N HIS A 24 12.48 1.06 1.45
CA HIS A 24 11.61 1.71 2.42
C HIS A 24 11.58 3.24 2.18
N PRO A 25 10.42 3.93 2.25
CA PRO A 25 10.30 5.36 1.97
C PRO A 25 11.34 6.24 2.69
N LYS A 26 11.57 5.97 3.98
CA LYS A 26 12.61 6.65 4.77
C LYS A 26 14.02 6.56 4.17
N THR A 27 14.39 5.47 3.48
CA THR A 27 15.70 5.35 2.80
C THR A 27 15.84 6.42 1.72
N ILE A 28 14.79 6.63 0.92
CA ILE A 28 14.80 7.63 -0.14
C ILE A 28 14.71 9.05 0.43
N LEU A 29 13.81 9.27 1.39
CA LEU A 29 13.60 10.58 2.01
C LEU A 29 14.82 11.07 2.81
N SER A 30 15.58 10.15 3.42
CA SER A 30 16.81 10.48 4.16
C SER A 30 18.05 10.62 3.26
N LYS A 31 17.91 10.49 1.93
CA LYS A 31 19.03 10.41 0.99
C LYS A 31 20.06 9.32 1.34
N GLY A 32 19.60 8.23 1.96
CA GLY A 32 20.47 7.13 2.39
C GLY A 32 21.19 7.36 3.73
N ASN A 33 20.96 8.49 4.42
CA ASN A 33 21.61 8.79 5.71
C ASN A 33 20.99 8.05 6.90
N THR A 34 20.02 7.17 6.68
CA THR A 34 19.36 6.38 7.72
C THR A 34 19.56 4.90 7.43
N GLU A 35 20.23 4.21 8.35
CA GLU A 35 20.23 2.75 8.38
C GLU A 35 18.84 2.26 8.75
N LEU A 36 18.25 1.44 7.87
CA LEU A 36 16.96 0.82 8.07
C LEU A 36 17.13 -0.68 8.18
N TYR A 37 16.76 -1.20 9.34
CA TYR A 37 16.66 -2.63 9.58
C TYR A 37 15.25 -3.08 9.21
N TYR A 38 15.14 -3.87 8.14
CA TYR A 38 13.88 -4.49 7.77
C TYR A 38 13.57 -5.61 8.76
N LEU A 39 12.34 -5.64 9.28
CA LEU A 39 11.89 -6.67 10.21
C LEU A 39 12.03 -8.08 9.63
N MET A 40 11.84 -8.22 8.32
CA MET A 40 11.97 -9.49 7.61
C MET A 40 12.30 -9.28 6.13
N PRO A 41 12.89 -10.29 5.47
CA PRO A 41 13.05 -10.31 4.02
C PRO A 41 11.69 -10.30 3.29
N ILE A 42 11.70 -9.83 2.04
CA ILE A 42 10.48 -9.77 1.22
C ILE A 42 9.87 -11.15 0.96
N SER A 43 10.70 -12.19 0.82
CA SER A 43 10.25 -13.58 0.65
C SER A 43 9.45 -14.07 1.86
N LYS A 44 9.95 -13.82 3.08
CA LYS A 44 9.23 -14.17 4.31
C LYS A 44 7.92 -13.38 4.46
N LYS A 45 7.92 -12.10 4.07
CA LYS A 45 6.71 -11.27 4.03
C LYS A 45 5.67 -11.86 3.08
N ALA A 46 6.09 -12.27 1.88
CA ALA A 46 5.21 -12.88 0.88
C ALA A 46 4.56 -14.16 1.42
N SER A 47 5.33 -15.08 2.01
CA SER A 47 4.77 -16.32 2.60
C SER A 47 3.77 -16.05 3.73
N ILE A 48 4.01 -15.03 4.56
CA ILE A 48 3.06 -14.64 5.62
C ILE A 48 1.78 -14.10 4.99
N LEU A 49 1.88 -13.22 3.99
CA LEU A 49 0.70 -12.66 3.32
C LEU A 49 -0.12 -13.75 2.60
N GLU A 50 0.55 -14.68 1.92
CA GLU A 50 -0.08 -15.85 1.30
C GLU A 50 -0.85 -16.68 2.35
N SER A 51 -0.25 -16.94 3.51
CA SER A 51 -0.95 -17.65 4.61
C SER A 51 -2.17 -16.91 5.17
N LEU A 52 -2.28 -15.61 4.91
CA LEU A 52 -3.43 -14.77 5.28
C LEU A 52 -4.49 -14.68 4.16
N GLY A 53 -4.29 -15.40 3.05
CA GLY A 53 -5.19 -15.42 1.89
C GLY A 53 -4.98 -14.26 0.93
N VAL A 54 -3.80 -13.64 0.90
CA VAL A 54 -3.45 -12.63 -0.11
C VAL A 54 -3.02 -13.32 -1.39
N ASP A 55 -3.70 -13.03 -2.49
CA ASP A 55 -3.45 -13.61 -3.81
C ASP A 55 -2.23 -13.00 -4.51
N SER A 56 -1.91 -11.73 -4.21
CA SER A 56 -0.80 -11.02 -4.87
C SER A 56 -0.16 -9.95 -3.99
N LEU A 57 1.17 -9.90 -3.99
CA LEU A 57 1.98 -8.86 -3.38
C LEU A 57 2.66 -8.02 -4.47
N TYR A 58 2.22 -6.78 -4.64
CA TYR A 58 2.85 -5.80 -5.52
C TYR A 58 3.91 -5.02 -4.75
N VAL A 59 5.19 -5.18 -5.10
CA VAL A 59 6.29 -4.41 -4.51
C VAL A 59 6.64 -3.27 -5.46
N VAL A 60 6.09 -2.10 -5.20
CA VAL A 60 6.34 -0.90 -5.99
C VAL A 60 7.70 -0.34 -5.63
N LYS A 61 8.48 -0.01 -6.67
CA LYS A 61 9.75 0.68 -6.47
C LYS A 61 9.48 2.08 -5.90
N PHE A 62 10.01 2.36 -4.72
CA PHE A 62 9.91 3.68 -4.11
C PHE A 62 11.16 4.48 -4.47
N ASP A 63 11.01 5.48 -5.32
CA ASP A 63 12.08 6.37 -5.74
C ASP A 63 11.57 7.81 -5.93
N LYS A 64 12.41 8.69 -6.49
CA LYS A 64 12.07 10.10 -6.68
C LYS A 64 10.91 10.27 -7.67
N ASP A 65 10.83 9.43 -8.70
CA ASP A 65 9.76 9.51 -9.69
C ASP A 65 8.42 9.15 -9.04
N PHE A 66 8.41 8.11 -8.20
CA PHE A 66 7.22 7.77 -7.41
C PHE A 66 6.80 8.91 -6.46
N LEU A 67 7.75 9.57 -5.79
CA LEU A 67 7.49 10.71 -4.90
C LEU A 67 6.92 11.95 -5.63
N SER A 68 7.22 12.08 -6.91
CA SER A 68 6.78 13.21 -7.74
C SER A 68 5.39 13.04 -8.34
N LEU A 69 4.76 11.86 -8.19
CA LEU A 69 3.42 11.62 -8.70
C LEU A 69 2.40 12.52 -8.01
N PHE A 70 1.58 13.24 -8.77
CA PHE A 70 0.37 13.86 -8.22
C PHE A 70 -0.64 12.78 -7.79
N PRO A 71 -1.55 13.06 -6.83
CA PRO A 71 -2.55 12.10 -6.37
C PRO A 71 -3.33 11.41 -7.51
N GLU A 72 -3.72 12.17 -8.53
CA GLU A 72 -4.45 11.65 -9.70
C GLU A 72 -3.60 10.69 -10.53
N GLN A 73 -2.30 10.98 -10.68
CA GLN A 73 -1.35 10.11 -11.37
C GLN A 73 -1.11 8.82 -10.60
N PHE A 74 -1.08 8.88 -9.26
CA PHE A 74 -1.02 7.68 -8.44
C PHE A 74 -2.25 6.81 -8.67
N ILE A 75 -3.46 7.39 -8.61
CA ILE A 75 -4.70 6.64 -8.84
C ILE A 75 -4.74 6.03 -10.24
N SER A 76 -4.39 6.80 -11.28
CA SER A 76 -4.39 6.31 -12.66
C SER A 76 -3.33 5.24 -12.94
N SER A 77 -2.23 5.23 -12.20
CA SER A 77 -1.14 4.27 -12.43
C SER A 77 -1.32 2.99 -11.60
N TYR A 78 -1.87 3.09 -10.39
CA TYR A 78 -1.84 2.00 -9.41
C TYR A 78 -3.22 1.51 -8.98
N CYS A 79 -4.28 2.27 -9.24
CA CYS A 79 -5.61 2.00 -8.67
C CYS A 79 -6.72 1.85 -9.70
N MET A 80 -6.43 1.86 -11.01
CA MET A 80 -7.46 1.79 -12.06
C MET A 80 -8.36 0.55 -11.98
N ASN A 81 -7.82 -0.58 -11.55
CA ASN A 81 -8.56 -1.84 -11.41
C ASN A 81 -8.89 -2.18 -9.94
N VAL A 82 -8.67 -1.24 -9.02
CA VAL A 82 -8.92 -1.45 -7.59
C VAL A 82 -10.38 -1.11 -7.28
N ILE A 83 -11.17 -2.11 -6.94
CA ILE A 83 -12.60 -1.93 -6.62
C ILE A 83 -12.83 -1.43 -5.19
N HIS A 84 -11.89 -1.73 -4.29
CA HIS A 84 -11.92 -1.33 -2.89
C HIS A 84 -10.50 -1.31 -2.33
N ALA A 85 -10.18 -0.30 -1.54
CA ALA A 85 -8.88 -0.20 -0.90
C ALA A 85 -9.05 -0.01 0.62
N VAL A 86 -8.18 -0.68 1.38
CA VAL A 86 -8.11 -0.54 2.84
C VAL A 86 -6.74 -0.01 3.18
N ALA A 87 -6.70 1.15 3.83
CA ALA A 87 -5.46 1.80 4.24
C ALA A 87 -5.48 2.16 5.73
N GLY A 88 -4.30 2.32 6.31
CA GLY A 88 -4.15 2.87 7.65
C GLY A 88 -4.56 4.35 7.66
N PHE A 89 -5.00 4.86 8.82
CA PHE A 89 -5.37 6.28 8.95
C PHE A 89 -4.21 7.25 8.69
N ASP A 90 -2.97 6.76 8.81
CA ASP A 90 -1.71 7.47 8.61
C ASP A 90 -1.16 7.30 7.19
N PHE A 91 -1.89 6.62 6.31
CA PHE A 91 -1.48 6.44 4.91
C PHE A 91 -1.67 7.73 4.12
N THR A 92 -0.60 8.18 3.48
CA THR A 92 -0.60 9.29 2.52
C THR A 92 0.00 8.84 1.20
N TYR A 93 -0.43 9.47 0.11
CA TYR A 93 0.10 9.23 -1.23
C TYR A 93 0.09 10.52 -2.05
N GLY A 94 0.89 10.52 -3.13
CA GLY A 94 1.04 11.68 -3.99
C GLY A 94 1.92 12.81 -3.42
N HIS A 95 2.41 13.65 -4.31
CA HIS A 95 3.25 14.80 -4.01
C HIS A 95 2.46 15.79 -3.12
N ARG A 96 3.07 16.20 -2.00
CA ARG A 96 2.49 17.02 -0.91
C ARG A 96 1.45 16.33 -0.01
N SER A 97 1.34 15.00 -0.04
CA SER A 97 0.51 14.24 0.92
C SER A 97 -0.92 14.76 1.02
N VAL A 98 -1.53 15.11 -0.12
CA VAL A 98 -2.92 15.54 -0.13
C VAL A 98 -3.79 14.34 0.21
N ILE A 99 -4.59 14.44 1.28
CA ILE A 99 -5.68 13.51 1.53
C ILE A 99 -6.75 13.84 0.48
N ASP A 100 -6.61 13.27 -0.71
CA ASP A 100 -7.62 13.39 -1.75
C ASP A 100 -8.40 12.08 -1.86
N ILE A 101 -9.72 12.18 -1.83
CA ILE A 101 -10.70 11.11 -2.06
C ILE A 101 -11.71 11.76 -3.01
N PRO A 102 -11.79 11.39 -4.31
CA PRO A 102 -12.51 10.15 -4.68
C PRO A 102 -12.22 9.51 -6.07
N LYS A 103 -12.24 8.18 -6.11
CA LYS A 103 -12.74 7.31 -7.23
C LYS A 103 -12.76 5.83 -6.81
N VAL A 104 -11.83 5.45 -5.94
CA VAL A 104 -11.84 4.16 -5.24
C VAL A 104 -12.58 4.32 -3.91
N ARG A 105 -13.48 3.38 -3.57
CA ARG A 105 -14.01 3.28 -2.21
C ARG A 105 -12.87 2.89 -1.27
N MET A 106 -12.33 3.88 -0.56
CA MET A 106 -11.28 3.70 0.44
C MET A 106 -11.91 3.62 1.84
N SER A 107 -11.66 2.53 2.56
CA SER A 107 -11.98 2.42 3.97
C SER A 107 -10.73 2.68 4.81
N LEU A 108 -10.75 3.76 5.60
CA LEU A 108 -9.68 4.05 6.56
C LEU A 108 -9.86 3.19 7.80
N TYR A 109 -8.81 2.44 8.15
CA TYR A 109 -8.81 1.59 9.34
C TYR A 109 -8.03 2.25 10.47
N ARG A 110 -8.72 2.55 11.58
CA ARG A 110 -8.10 2.96 12.85
C ARG A 110 -8.15 1.79 13.82
N LYS A 111 -6.99 1.30 14.27
CA LYS A 111 -6.95 0.36 15.40
C LYS A 111 -7.19 1.20 16.66
N MET A 112 -8.37 1.10 17.27
CA MET A 112 -8.57 1.60 18.62
C MET A 112 -7.82 0.63 19.54
N ASN A 113 -6.84 1.15 20.26
CA ASN A 113 -6.18 0.41 21.35
C ASN A 113 -7.18 0.22 22.49
#